data_AF-A0A7C1A0G8-F1
#
_entry.id   AF-A0A7C1A0G8-F1
#
_cell.length_a   1.000
_cell.length_b   1.000
_cell.length_c   1.000
_cell.angle_alpha   90.00
_cell.angle_beta   90.00
_cell.angle_gamma   90.00
#
_symmetry.space_group_name_H-M   'P 1'
#
loop_
_entity.id
_entity.type
_entity.pdbx_description
1 polymer ?
#
loop_
_entity_poly.entity_id
_entity_poly.type
_entity_poly.pdbx_seq_one_letter_code
_entity_poly.pdbx_strand_id
1 'polypeptide(L)'
;MKDSSRRKAFITSFLSGLVEFPLAIIGAVAVAYAHPILPYAMGFAGGAMIFVVSDEMIPETHRVGHERRATYGLIIGLVTMLVLDVMLG
;
A
#
# COMPACT_ATOMS: atom_id res chain seq x y z
N MET A 1 -7.78 -8.76 21.48
CA MET A 1 -8.29 -8.64 20.09
C MET A 1 -9.82 -8.67 20.17
N LYS A 2 -10.46 -7.49 20.28
CA LYS A 2 -11.90 -7.37 20.55
C LYS A 2 -12.65 -7.86 19.31
N ASP A 3 -13.65 -8.72 19.47
CA ASP A 3 -14.47 -9.33 18.41
C ASP A 3 -15.08 -8.30 17.46
N SER A 4 -14.28 -7.81 16.52
CA SER A 4 -14.76 -6.96 15.45
C SER A 4 -15.44 -7.89 14.46
N SER A 5 -16.75 -8.03 14.62
CA SER A 5 -17.64 -8.69 13.66
C SER A 5 -17.16 -8.38 12.24
N ARG A 6 -17.01 -9.40 11.38
CA ARG A 6 -16.49 -9.28 9.99
C ARG A 6 -17.02 -8.07 9.23
N ARG A 7 -18.27 -7.69 9.53
CA ARG A 7 -18.95 -6.50 8.98
C ARG A 7 -18.29 -5.17 9.36
N LYS A 8 -17.80 -5.03 10.61
CA LYS A 8 -17.07 -3.83 11.05
C LYS A 8 -15.70 -3.72 10.39
N ALA A 9 -14.93 -4.82 10.32
CA ALA A 9 -13.66 -4.82 9.60
C ALA A 9 -13.84 -4.40 8.13
N PHE A 10 -14.87 -4.95 7.46
CA PHE A 10 -15.20 -4.57 6.10
C PHE A 10 -15.56 -3.09 5.96
N ILE A 11 -16.44 -2.56 6.83
CA ILE A 11 -16.83 -1.15 6.81
C ILE A 11 -15.62 -0.24 7.06
N THR A 12 -14.74 -0.58 8.00
CA THR A 12 -13.55 0.23 8.29
C THR A 12 -12.57 0.24 7.11
N SER A 13 -12.29 -0.90 6.49
CA SER A 13 -11.43 -0.96 5.30
C SER A 13 -12.05 -0.21 4.12
N PHE A 14 -13.36 -0.32 3.93
CA PHE A 14 -14.07 0.39 2.87
C PHE A 14 -14.05 1.92 3.07
N LEU A 15 -14.32 2.40 4.29
CA LEU A 15 -14.22 3.83 4.59
C LEU A 15 -12.80 4.36 4.41
N SER A 16 -11.77 3.58 4.76
CA SER A 16 -10.37 3.95 4.55
C SER A 16 -10.06 4.13 3.06
N GLY A 17 -10.47 3.17 2.21
CA GLY A 17 -10.27 3.28 0.77
C GLY A 17 -11.07 4.41 0.13
N LEU A 18 -12.23 4.77 0.70
CA LEU A 18 -13.02 5.90 0.21
C LEU A 18 -12.30 7.25 0.37
N VAL A 19 -11.42 7.38 1.36
CA VAL A 19 -10.59 8.59 1.55
C VAL A 19 -9.52 8.72 0.46
N GLU A 20 -9.07 7.62 -0.14
CA GLU A 20 -8.07 7.68 -1.22
C GLU A 20 -8.64 8.28 -2.50
N PHE A 21 -9.91 8.05 -2.81
CA PHE A 21 -10.55 8.52 -4.03
C PHE A 21 -10.49 10.04 -4.26
N PRO A 22 -10.92 10.91 -3.30
CA PRO A 22 -10.80 12.36 -3.47
C PRO A 22 -9.33 12.82 -3.52
N LEU A 23 -8.44 12.18 -2.74
CA LEU A 23 -7.02 12.50 -2.76
C LEU A 23 -6.38 12.14 -4.11
N ALA A 24 -6.80 11.05 -4.75
CA ALA A 24 -6.33 10.65 -6.08
C ALA A 24 -6.72 11.68 -7.15
N ILE A 25 -7.94 12.23 -7.10
CA ILE A 25 -8.39 13.28 -8.02
C ILE A 25 -7.54 14.54 -7.83
N ILE A 26 -7.32 14.97 -6.58
CA ILE A 26 -6.49 16.14 -6.27
C ILE A 26 -5.05 15.92 -6.73
N GLY A 27 -4.49 14.73 -6.47
CA GLY A 27 -3.14 14.34 -6.89
C GLY A 27 -2.99 14.37 -8.41
N ALA A 28 -3.96 13.83 -9.15
CA ALA A 28 -3.97 13.86 -10.62
C ALA A 28 -3.95 15.29 -11.18
N VAL A 29 -4.72 16.21 -10.59
CA VAL A 29 -4.71 17.62 -10.97
C VAL A 29 -3.38 18.29 -10.61
N ALA A 30 -2.82 17.99 -9.43
CA ALA A 30 -1.56 18.56 -8.97
C ALA A 30 -0.38 18.15 -9.88
N VAL A 31 -0.35 16.89 -10.33
CA VAL A 31 0.68 16.35 -11.24
C VAL A 31 0.75 17.16 -12.54
N ALA A 32 -0.38 17.64 -13.06
CA ALA A 32 -0.42 18.42 -14.30
C ALA A 32 0.42 19.72 -14.25
N TYR A 33 0.62 20.30 -13.06
CA TYR A 33 1.39 21.54 -12.87
C TYR A 33 2.80 21.29 -12.30
N ALA A 34 3.07 20.10 -11.77
CA ALA A 34 4.23 19.80 -10.93
C ALA A 34 5.29 18.92 -11.61
N HIS A 35 5.35 18.90 -12.95
CA HIS A 35 6.26 18.05 -13.74
C HIS A 35 7.73 18.02 -13.28
N PRO A 36 8.39 19.13 -12.94
CA PRO A 36 9.80 19.09 -12.55
C PRO A 36 10.04 18.54 -11.13
N ILE A 37 9.05 18.65 -10.22
CA ILE A 37 9.18 18.14 -8.83
C ILE A 37 8.67 16.71 -8.68
N LEU A 38 7.90 16.22 -9.65
CA LEU A 38 7.35 14.86 -9.72
C LEU A 38 8.35 13.73 -9.44
N PRO A 39 9.57 13.68 -10.02
CA PRO A 39 10.50 12.59 -9.74
C PRO A 39 10.95 12.55 -8.27
N TYR A 40 11.14 13.73 -7.65
CA TYR A 40 11.48 13.82 -6.23
C TYR A 40 10.30 13.41 -5.34
N ALA A 41 9.09 13.83 -5.69
CA ALA A 41 7.88 13.47 -4.96
C ALA A 41 7.59 11.96 -5.06
N MET A 42 7.72 11.36 -6.24
CA MET A 42 7.58 9.91 -6.46
C MET A 42 8.65 9.13 -5.70
N GLY A 43 9.91 9.58 -5.73
CA GLY A 43 10.98 8.98 -4.94
C GLY A 43 10.69 9.02 -3.43
N PHE A 44 10.17 10.14 -2.93
CA PHE A 44 9.76 10.28 -1.54
C PHE A 44 8.58 9.37 -1.18
N ALA A 45 7.55 9.32 -2.03
CA ALA A 45 6.39 8.44 -1.84
C ALA A 45 6.79 6.96 -1.82
N GLY A 46 7.67 6.54 -2.75
CA GLY A 46 8.23 5.19 -2.77
C GLY A 46 9.02 4.88 -1.49
N GLY A 47 9.87 5.80 -1.04
CA GLY A 47 10.62 5.67 0.21
C GLY A 47 9.72 5.53 1.44
N ALA A 48 8.65 6.33 1.53
CA ALA A 48 7.67 6.24 2.61
C ALA A 48 6.97 4.87 2.65
N MET A 49 6.61 4.32 1.49
CA MET A 49 5.99 3.00 1.41
C MET A 49 6.94 1.87 1.84
N ILE A 50 8.23 1.94 1.47
CA ILE A 50 9.23 0.96 1.94
C ILE A 50 9.42 1.04 3.47
N PHE A 51 9.42 2.24 4.04
CA PHE A 51 9.50 2.44 5.49
C PHE A 51 8.30 1.80 6.21
N VAL A 52 7.07 2.13 5.81
CA VAL A 52 5.83 1.59 6.42
C VAL A 52 5.77 0.06 6.32
N VAL A 53 6.14 -0.51 5.17
CA VAL A 53 6.19 -1.96 4.98
C VAL A 53 7.17 -2.61 5.95
N SER A 54 8.35 -2.00 6.12
CA SER A 54 9.44 -2.55 6.93
C SER A 54 9.21 -2.39 8.43
N ASP A 55 8.63 -1.27 8.86
CA ASP A 55 8.47 -0.93 10.27
C ASP A 55 7.15 -1.47 10.86
N GLU A 56 6.10 -1.57 10.05
CA GLU A 56 4.77 -1.99 10.52
C GLU A 56 4.34 -3.35 9.95
N MET A 57 4.32 -3.53 8.62
CA MET A 57 3.75 -4.75 8.03
C MET A 57 4.59 -6.01 8.31
N ILE A 58 5.90 -5.98 8.04
CA ILE A 58 6.77 -7.14 8.25
C ILE A 58 6.81 -7.54 9.75
N PRO A 59 7.00 -6.62 10.71
CA PRO A 59 7.05 -6.97 12.12
C PRO A 59 5.72 -7.50 12.66
N GLU A 60 4.58 -6.93 12.23
CA GLU A 60 3.27 -7.42 12.70
C GLU A 60 3.04 -8.87 12.28
N THR A 61 3.46 -9.27 11.07
CA THR A 61 3.32 -10.67 10.63
C THR A 61 4.19 -11.65 11.42
N HIS A 62 5.38 -11.23 11.87
CA HIS A 62 6.23 -12.02 12.77
C HIS A 62 5.63 -12.12 14.17
N ARG A 63 5.00 -11.05 14.66
CA ARG A 63 4.36 -11.00 15.98
C ARG A 63 3.18 -11.98 16.11
N VAL A 64 2.53 -12.30 14.99
CA VAL A 64 1.43 -13.27 14.90
C VAL A 64 1.94 -14.72 14.67
N GLY A 65 3.26 -14.93 14.58
CA GLY A 65 3.88 -16.27 14.47
C GLY A 65 3.74 -16.93 13.09
N HIS A 66 3.35 -16.18 12.06
CA HIS A 66 3.12 -16.66 10.70
C HIS A 66 4.18 -16.19 9.71
N GLU A 67 5.40 -15.93 10.20
CA GLU A 67 6.55 -15.40 9.46
C GLU A 67 6.74 -16.04 8.07
N ARG A 68 6.84 -17.38 8.01
CA ARG A 68 7.13 -18.09 6.76
C ARG A 68 6.03 -17.89 5.72
N ARG A 69 4.76 -17.96 6.13
CA ARG A 69 3.61 -17.80 5.22
C ARG A 69 3.47 -16.36 4.76
N ALA A 70 3.72 -15.40 5.65
CA ALA A 70 3.71 -13.98 5.33
C ALA A 70 4.81 -13.63 4.33
N THR A 71 6.04 -14.14 4.51
CA THR A 71 7.13 -13.94 3.55
C THR A 71 6.81 -14.52 2.18
N TYR A 72 6.25 -15.73 2.09
CA TYR A 72 5.82 -16.27 0.80
C TYR A 72 4.71 -15.42 0.16
N GLY A 73 3.76 -14.91 0.95
CA GLY A 73 2.74 -13.98 0.48
C GLY A 73 3.33 -12.68 -0.07
N LEU A 74 4.32 -12.10 0.63
CA LEU A 74 5.05 -10.92 0.20
C LEU A 74 5.76 -11.16 -1.14
N ILE A 75 6.49 -12.28 -1.26
CA ILE A 75 7.23 -12.63 -2.49
C ILE A 75 6.25 -12.81 -3.66
N ILE A 76 5.16 -13.55 -3.47
CA ILE A 76 4.15 -13.76 -4.53
C ILE A 76 3.50 -12.44 -4.93
N GLY A 77 3.16 -11.58 -3.96
CA GLY A 77 2.59 -10.25 -4.21
C GLY A 77 3.55 -9.35 -4.99
N LEU A 78 4.83 -9.33 -4.60
CA LEU A 78 5.88 -8.57 -5.29
C LEU A 78 6.06 -9.06 -6.74
N VAL A 79 6.14 -10.38 -6.96
CA VAL A 79 6.25 -10.95 -8.30
C VAL A 79 5.02 -10.61 -9.13
N THR A 80 3.82 -10.71 -8.55
CA THR A 80 2.56 -10.38 -9.25
C THR A 80 2.55 -8.90 -9.66
N MET A 81 2.94 -8.00 -8.76
CA MET A 81 3.05 -6.57 -9.07
C MET A 81 4.05 -6.30 -10.20
N LEU A 82 5.24 -6.90 -10.16
CA LEU A 82 6.24 -6.77 -11.22
C LEU A 82 5.75 -7.33 -12.57
N VAL A 83 5.04 -8.45 -12.55
CA VAL A 83 4.44 -9.02 -13.76
C VAL A 83 3.38 -8.07 -14.32
N LEU A 84 2.51 -7.51 -13.48
CA LEU A 84 1.50 -6.55 -13.91
C LEU A 84 2.12 -5.26 -14.45
N ASP A 85 3.18 -4.75 -13.83
CA ASP A 85 3.93 -3.56 -14.29
C ASP A 85 4.51 -3.78 -15.69
N VAL A 86 5.19 -4.92 -15.91
CA VAL A 86 5.76 -5.28 -17.23
C VAL A 86 4.67 -5.51 -18.29
N MET A 87 3.52 -6.07 -17.90
CA MET A 87 2.41 -6.36 -18.82
C MET A 87 1.59 -5.13 -19.19
N LEU A 88 1.37 -4.21 -18.23
CA LEU A 88 0.50 -3.05 -18.40
C LEU A 88 1.25 -1.81 -18.91
N GLY A 89 2.56 -1.71 -18.66
CA GLY A 89 3.47 -0.71 -19.24
C GLY A 89 2.95 0.72 -19.19
#